data_AF-A0A4Y2MNI3-F1
#
_entry.id   AF-A0A4Y2MNI3-F1
#
_cell.length_a   1.000
_cell.length_b   1.000
_cell.length_c   1.000
_cell.angle_alpha   90.00
_cell.angle_beta   90.00
_cell.angle_gamma   90.00
#
_symmetry.space_group_name_H-M   'P 1'
#
loop_
_entity.id
_entity.type
_entity.pdbx_description
1 polymer ?
#
loop_
_entity_poly.entity_id
_entity_poly.type
_entity_poly.pdbx_seq_one_letter_code
_entity_poly.pdbx_strand_id
1 'polypeptide(L)'
;MKDGFSVRFEEFKTNKSTLAFIVNPLNTNTNEINIEPFGIDAGSLQMQLLDLKTNLLEWQVHRTQEQVGRVGGPEMHAHPAAQVDNSKRNSAS
;
A
#
# COMPACT_ATOMS: atom_id res chain seq x y z
N MET A 1 21.91 30.61 -11.25
CA MET A 1 21.19 29.47 -10.61
C MET A 1 19.72 29.78 -10.37
N LYS A 2 19.38 30.93 -9.77
CA LYS A 2 17.97 31.34 -9.54
C LYS A 2 17.17 31.50 -10.83
N ASP A 3 17.80 32.07 -11.84
CA ASP A 3 17.13 32.53 -13.07
C ASP A 3 16.70 31.35 -13.95
N GLY A 4 17.58 30.36 -14.13
CA GLY A 4 17.26 29.14 -14.87
C GLY A 4 16.26 28.23 -14.16
N PHE A 5 16.25 28.17 -12.82
CA PHE A 5 15.21 27.44 -12.09
C PHE A 5 13.86 28.13 -12.22
N SER A 6 13.82 29.46 -12.08
CA SER A 6 12.59 30.24 -12.18
C SER A 6 11.91 30.05 -13.54
N VAL A 7 12.67 30.08 -14.64
CA VAL A 7 12.12 29.84 -15.99
C VAL A 7 11.49 28.45 -16.11
N ARG A 8 12.19 27.40 -15.67
CA ARG A 8 11.69 26.01 -15.73
C ARG A 8 10.49 25.80 -14.81
N PHE A 9 10.44 26.52 -13.68
CA PHE A 9 9.31 26.50 -12.77
C PHE A 9 8.07 27.21 -13.36
N GLU A 10 8.25 28.32 -14.08
CA GLU A 10 7.15 28.97 -14.80
C GLU A 10 6.57 28.07 -15.91
N GLU A 11 7.43 27.37 -16.65
CA GLU A 11 7.02 26.35 -17.63
C GLU A 11 6.29 25.19 -16.95
N PHE A 12 6.81 24.72 -15.81
CA PHE A 12 6.19 23.64 -15.02
C PHE A 12 4.75 23.96 -14.61
N LYS A 13 4.46 25.20 -14.18
CA LYS A 13 3.11 25.62 -13.78
C LYS A 13 2.08 25.53 -14.91
N THR A 14 2.52 25.54 -16.17
CA THR A 14 1.62 25.51 -17.33
C THR A 14 1.61 24.15 -18.04
N ASN A 15 2.51 23.23 -17.67
CA ASN A 15 2.57 21.90 -18.24
C ASN A 15 1.46 21.00 -17.69
N LYS A 16 0.43 20.76 -18.50
CA LYS A 16 -0.75 19.98 -18.14
C LYS A 16 -0.45 18.54 -17.72
N SER A 17 0.45 17.84 -18.42
CA SER A 17 0.80 16.45 -18.08
C SER A 17 1.57 16.40 -16.76
N THR A 18 2.47 17.36 -16.53
CA THR A 18 3.17 17.47 -15.25
C THR A 18 2.23 17.80 -14.09
N LEU A 19 1.26 18.70 -14.29
CA LEU A 19 0.22 18.97 -13.28
C LEU A 19 -0.66 17.75 -13.02
N ALA A 20 -1.04 17.02 -14.07
CA ALA A 20 -1.79 15.78 -13.94
C ALA A 20 -1.00 14.72 -13.15
N PHE A 21 0.32 14.64 -13.35
CA PHE A 21 1.21 13.74 -12.62
C PHE A 21 1.24 14.07 -11.11
N ILE A 22 1.27 15.36 -10.73
CA ILE A 22 1.24 15.74 -9.31
C ILE A 22 -0.08 15.33 -8.65
N VAL A 23 -1.20 15.50 -9.36
CA VAL A 23 -2.54 15.19 -8.84
C VAL A 23 -2.79 13.69 -8.80
N ASN A 24 -2.37 12.97 -9.84
CA ASN A 24 -2.57 11.53 -9.97
C ASN A 24 -1.38 10.88 -10.70
N PRO A 25 -0.29 10.58 -9.97
CA PRO A 25 0.95 10.09 -10.59
C PRO A 25 0.74 8.74 -11.28
N LEU A 26 -0.16 7.90 -10.77
CA LEU A 26 -0.41 6.55 -11.28
C LEU A 26 -1.25 6.49 -12.56
N ASN A 27 -1.97 7.56 -12.91
CA ASN A 27 -2.86 7.60 -14.08
C ASN A 27 -2.32 8.48 -15.22
N THR A 28 -1.15 9.06 -15.04
CA THR A 28 -0.57 9.99 -16.03
C THR A 28 0.33 9.25 -17.01
N ASN A 29 0.25 9.61 -18.30
CA ASN A 29 1.17 9.10 -19.30
C ASN A 29 2.58 9.67 -19.06
N THR A 30 3.51 8.83 -18.60
CA THR A 30 4.89 9.25 -18.29
C THR A 30 5.66 9.78 -19.49
N ASN A 31 5.27 9.39 -20.72
CA ASN A 31 5.92 9.85 -21.94
C ASN A 31 5.60 11.32 -22.27
N GLU A 32 4.54 11.86 -21.69
CA GLU A 32 4.11 13.23 -21.93
C GLU A 32 4.68 14.22 -20.89
N ILE A 33 5.34 13.72 -19.84
CA ILE A 33 5.87 14.56 -18.74
C ILE A 33 7.24 15.12 -19.16
N ASN A 34 7.36 16.44 -19.21
CA ASN A 34 8.64 17.09 -19.49
C ASN A 34 9.51 17.14 -18.22
N ILE A 35 10.44 16.19 -18.09
CA ILE A 35 11.30 16.03 -16.92
C ILE A 35 12.77 16.40 -17.17
N GLU A 36 13.19 16.55 -18.44
CA GLU A 36 14.54 17.00 -18.80
C GLU A 36 14.94 18.33 -18.11
N PRO A 37 14.06 19.33 -17.98
CA PRO A 37 14.39 20.58 -17.30
C PRO A 37 14.79 20.41 -15.83
N PHE A 38 14.44 19.27 -15.20
CA PHE A 38 14.75 18.98 -13.81
C PHE A 38 15.97 18.07 -13.65
N GLY A 39 16.58 17.62 -14.76
CA GLY A 39 17.68 16.66 -14.74
C GLY A 39 17.25 15.29 -14.19
N ILE A 40 15.97 14.97 -14.28
CA ILE A 40 15.43 13.67 -13.86
C ILE A 40 15.55 12.72 -15.04
N ASP A 41 16.18 11.56 -14.80
CA ASP A 41 16.25 10.47 -15.77
C ASP A 41 14.89 9.77 -15.92
N ALA A 42 14.49 9.52 -17.16
CA ALA A 42 13.21 8.87 -17.48
C ALA A 42 13.13 7.43 -16.96
N GLY A 43 14.24 6.68 -17.01
CA GLY A 43 14.28 5.33 -16.44
C GLY A 43 14.05 5.34 -14.94
N SER A 44 14.69 6.27 -14.24
CA SER A 44 14.56 6.49 -12.80
C SER A 44 13.13 6.87 -12.41
N LEU A 45 12.47 7.75 -13.18
CA LEU A 45 11.06 8.09 -12.96
C LEU A 45 10.14 6.86 -13.12
N GLN A 46 10.37 6.06 -14.17
CA GLN A 46 9.58 4.84 -14.40
C GLN A 46 9.75 3.81 -13.28
N MET A 47 10.98 3.63 -12.79
CA MET A 47 11.25 2.73 -11.66
C MET A 47 10.55 3.19 -10.38
N GLN A 48 10.59 4.49 -10.06
CA GLN A 48 9.87 5.03 -8.90
C GLN A 48 8.35 4.86 -9.03
N LEU A 49 7.80 5.00 -10.24
CA LEU A 49 6.38 4.80 -10.48
C LEU A 49 5.97 3.32 -10.32
N LEU A 50 6.82 2.39 -10.78
CA LEU A 50 6.61 0.96 -10.59
C LEU A 50 6.61 0.59 -9.09
N ASP A 51 7.56 1.13 -8.34
CA ASP A 51 7.65 0.93 -6.89
C ASP A 51 6.39 1.48 -6.18
N LEU A 52 5.96 2.70 -6.52
CA LEU A 52 4.74 3.28 -5.98
C LEU A 52 3.49 2.43 -6.26
N LYS A 53 3.37 1.92 -7.50
CA LYS A 53 2.26 1.03 -7.88
C LYS A 53 2.29 -0.28 -7.09
N THR A 54 3.47 -0.84 -6.90
CA THR A 54 3.65 -2.08 -6.13
C THR A 54 3.28 -1.86 -4.68
N ASN A 55 3.80 -0.80 -4.05
CA ASN A 55 3.46 -0.43 -2.67
C ASN A 55 1.96 -0.17 -2.49
N LEU A 56 1.30 0.47 -3.47
CA LEU A 56 -0.15 0.66 -3.43
C LEU A 56 -0.90 -0.68 -3.49
N LEU A 57 -0.49 -1.60 -4.35
CA LEU A 57 -1.10 -2.93 -4.47
C LEU A 57 -0.92 -3.73 -3.18
N GLU A 58 0.31 -3.77 -2.64
CA GLU A 58 0.60 -4.43 -1.37
C GLU A 58 -0.26 -3.86 -0.23
N TRP A 59 -0.39 -2.53 -0.16
CA TRP A 59 -1.27 -1.87 0.81
C TRP A 59 -2.74 -2.28 0.63
N GLN A 60 -3.25 -2.33 -0.61
CA GLN A 60 -4.63 -2.75 -0.89
C GLN A 60 -4.87 -4.22 -0.54
N VAL A 61 -3.92 -5.10 -0.84
CA VAL A 61 -3.98 -6.53 -0.51
C VAL A 61 -4.01 -6.70 1.00
N HIS A 62 -3.09 -6.06 1.73
CA HIS A 62 -3.04 -6.14 3.18
C HIS A 62 -4.34 -5.64 3.83
N ARG A 63 -4.87 -4.50 3.36
CA ARG A 63 -6.15 -3.93 3.83
C ARG A 63 -7.35 -4.83 3.53
N THR A 64 -7.29 -5.61 2.45
CA THR A 64 -8.35 -6.57 2.10
C THR A 64 -8.24 -7.82 2.96
N GLN A 65 -7.04 -8.37 3.17
CA GLN A 65 -6.83 -9.51 4.05
C GLN A 65 -7.23 -9.22 5.51
N GLU A 66 -6.97 -8.01 6.03
CA GLU A 66 -7.40 -7.59 7.36
C GLU A 66 -8.94 -7.62 7.51
N GLN A 67 -9.67 -7.21 6.47
CA GLN A 67 -11.14 -7.23 6.46
C GLN A 67 -11.70 -8.65 6.32
N VAL A 68 -11.08 -9.50 5.48
CA VAL A 68 -11.48 -10.90 5.31
C VAL A 68 -11.22 -11.71 6.58
N GLY A 69 -10.09 -11.46 7.27
CA GLY A 69 -9.78 -12.06 8.56
C GLY A 69 -10.74 -11.67 9.70
N ARG A 70 -11.47 -10.56 9.55
CA ARG A 70 -12.52 -10.13 10.50
C ARG A 70 -13.89 -10.76 10.25
N VAL A 71 -14.16 -11.28 9.05
CA VAL A 71 -15.47 -11.82 8.65
C VAL A 71 -15.46 -13.36 8.54
N GLY A 72 -14.29 -14.00 8.60
CA GLY A 72 -14.14 -15.44 8.32
C GLY A 72 -13.34 -16.24 9.34
N GLY A 73 -13.44 -15.96 10.64
CA GLY A 73 -12.93 -16.90 11.65
C GLY A 73 -14.00 -17.94 12.00
N PRO A 74 -13.74 -19.26 11.92
CA PRO A 74 -14.65 -20.23 12.51
C PRO A 74 -14.68 -19.97 14.03
N GLU A 75 -15.84 -19.58 14.52
CA GLU A 75 -16.17 -19.55 15.94
C GLU A 75 -16.04 -20.98 16.47
N MET A 76 -14.85 -21.36 16.92
CA MET A 76 -14.62 -22.62 17.59
C MET A 76 -15.28 -22.53 18.96
N HIS A 77 -16.58 -22.82 19.02
CA HIS A 77 -17.28 -23.10 20.27
C HIS A 77 -16.60 -24.30 20.94
N ALA A 78 -15.57 -24.02 21.74
CA ALA A 78 -15.03 -24.98 22.67
C ALA A 78 -16.08 -25.20 23.77
N HIS A 79 -16.90 -26.23 23.61
CA HIS A 79 -17.61 -26.80 24.75
C HIS A 79 -16.56 -27.29 25.76
N PRO A 80 -16.54 -26.81 27.01
CA PRO A 80 -15.64 -27.37 28.00
C PRO A 80 -16.08 -28.81 28.29
N ALA A 81 -15.23 -29.78 27.95
CA ALA A 81 -15.40 -31.15 28.38
C ALA A 81 -15.40 -31.16 29.91
N ALA A 82 -16.50 -31.63 30.51
CA ALA A 82 -16.61 -31.80 31.94
C ALA A 82 -15.45 -32.68 32.43
N GLN A 83 -14.58 -32.08 33.24
CA GLN A 83 -13.54 -32.80 33.96
C GLN A 83 -14.24 -33.71 34.99
N VAL A 84 -14.37 -35.00 34.66
CA VAL A 84 -14.82 -36.01 35.63
C VAL A 84 -13.70 -36.15 36.67
N ASP A 85 -13.95 -35.58 37.84
CA ASP A 85 -13.17 -35.76 39.05
C ASP A 85 -13.26 -37.23 39.48
N ASN A 86 -12.19 -37.99 39.24
CA ASN A 86 -12.06 -39.35 39.75
C ASN A 86 -11.31 -39.35 41.09
N SER A 87 -11.77 -38.53 42.04
CA SER A 87 -11.28 -38.51 43.42
C SER A 87 -12.30 -39.13 44.36
N LYS A 88 -12.55 -40.43 44.21
CA LYS A 88 -13.01 -41.30 45.31
C LYS A 88 -12.97 -42.78 44.92
N ARG A 89 -11.85 -43.43 45.20
CA ARG A 89 -11.86 -44.83 45.62
C ARG A 89 -11.09 -44.94 46.93
N ASN A 90 -11.78 -44.49 47.98
CA ASN A 90 -11.49 -44.88 49.35
C ASN A 90 -12.06 -46.29 49.58
N SER A 91 -11.15 -47.20 49.93
CA SER A 91 -11.23 -48.12 51.06
C SER A 91 -12.62 -48.58 51.49
N ALA A 92 -12.92 -49.86 51.26
CA ALA A 92 -13.74 -50.65 52.18
C ALA A 92 -13.39 -52.14 52.04
N SER A 93 -12.90 -52.67 53.17
CA SER A 93 -12.78 -54.06 53.66
C SER A 93 -12.24 -55.17 52.77
#